data_AF-A0A7K2PWK6-F1
#
_entry.id   AF-A0A7K2PWK6-F1
#
_cell.length_a   1.000
_cell.length_b   1.000
_cell.length_c   1.000
_cell.angle_alpha   90.00
_cell.angle_beta   90.00
_cell.angle_gamma   90.00
#
_symmetry.space_group_name_H-M   'P 1'
#
loop_
_entity.id
_entity.type
_entity.pdbx_description
1 polymer ?
#
loop_
_entity_poly.entity_id
_entity_poly.type
_entity_poly.pdbx_seq_one_letter_code
_entity_poly.pdbx_strand_id
1 'polypeptide(L)'
;MRPKPLPTPAHPDAAPQVRQGRATARSLAGEEPVLRAAYRLCRRTTRQHDPGIHALIQLAPAVLRPACWALWAAASVLDDLSDDPDVEPDERAARVEAWTRALQHDLASGTSTDPVRHALVDTAGRWRLDLSSLHGAMAVTRDDAHGLRITDWAAWRAWCSGGVVPWVDQVRQLFERAGAPMTLRLDRQADYEDFVAGAQLTDILTDLSVDLAQRRLLLPQEALDSFPGADSDLSQGHWSPAVAALTLELTALARRWVTQPVMTRGMHPGAAIMLEAAAGLMRAQLDAVDAAGPALLKRAPRPSVVARTRVLVPARLRSAMAWSLTPLTVPGPRPTAAATTEAATTEAATTDPGPAADGTGLRPPPPHPHGARPPQIAADQMPSHVAVVMDGNGRWAEQRGLSRSDGHRAGILATRETVYGALDIGLRNLTLYAFSTENWKRDPEEIAVILSALRYELTEGPIRDLNVRQRWAGQPGRLPEDLVQALMHQERRTRARTGMTLTVCINYGGRDEITRTAAALAQATRAGEVNPDLIGPDDFTRHLPHPDMPDVDLLWRTGNEQRTSNFLPWHATYAELYFTPDHWPDTDRRDLWKAITEYTRRQRRHGAVPTPSPPRAAPCPLTRSGSGQSE
;
A
#
# COMPACT_ATOMS: atom_id res chain seq x y z
N MET A 1 -22.84 -73.46 17.74
CA MET A 1 -23.07 -72.71 18.99
C MET A 1 -21.72 -72.45 19.66
N ARG A 2 -21.25 -71.20 19.65
CA ARG A 2 -20.07 -70.74 20.42
C ARG A 2 -20.42 -69.37 21.04
N PRO A 3 -19.97 -69.08 22.27
CA PRO A 3 -20.59 -68.06 23.12
C PRO A 3 -20.06 -66.64 22.83
N LYS A 4 -20.91 -65.64 23.10
CA LYS A 4 -20.58 -64.20 23.04
C LYS A 4 -19.54 -63.83 24.10
N PRO A 5 -18.56 -62.95 23.78
CA PRO A 5 -17.80 -62.24 24.80
C PRO A 5 -18.55 -60.97 25.25
N LEU A 6 -18.62 -60.79 26.57
CA LEU A 6 -19.01 -59.53 27.23
C LEU A 6 -17.83 -58.53 27.18
N PRO A 7 -18.06 -57.23 26.92
CA PRO A 7 -17.02 -56.23 27.08
C PRO A 7 -17.00 -55.61 28.49
N THR A 8 -15.77 -55.35 28.93
CA THR A 8 -15.23 -54.72 30.14
C THR A 8 -15.81 -53.31 30.42
N PRO A 9 -15.90 -52.85 31.69
CA PRO A 9 -16.46 -51.53 32.01
C PRO A 9 -15.48 -50.39 31.67
N ALA A 10 -16.04 -49.29 31.15
CA ALA A 10 -15.32 -48.06 30.80
C ALA A 10 -15.05 -47.17 32.03
N HIS A 11 -13.88 -46.53 32.04
CA HIS A 11 -13.53 -45.43 32.93
C HIS A 11 -14.39 -44.18 32.66
N PRO A 12 -14.78 -43.40 33.68
CA PRO A 12 -15.53 -42.16 33.50
C PRO A 12 -14.55 -40.98 33.39
N ASP A 13 -14.43 -40.39 32.20
CA ASP A 13 -14.19 -38.95 32.03
C ASP A 13 -14.21 -38.60 30.54
N ALA A 14 -15.39 -38.22 30.06
CA ALA A 14 -15.55 -37.52 28.80
C ALA A 14 -16.75 -36.59 28.91
N ALA A 15 -16.48 -35.30 29.14
CA ALA A 15 -17.48 -34.24 29.05
C ALA A 15 -18.10 -34.20 27.64
N PRO A 16 -19.40 -33.83 27.51
CA PRO A 16 -20.13 -34.03 26.27
C PRO A 16 -19.68 -33.04 25.18
N GLN A 17 -19.28 -33.58 24.02
CA GLN A 17 -19.13 -32.82 22.79
C GLN A 17 -20.47 -32.21 22.38
N VAL A 18 -20.60 -30.90 22.56
CA VAL A 18 -21.71 -30.11 22.02
C VAL A 18 -21.59 -30.07 20.50
N ARG A 19 -22.55 -30.70 19.81
CA ARG A 19 -22.81 -30.52 18.38
C ARG A 19 -22.93 -29.02 18.06
N GLN A 20 -21.93 -28.45 17.38
CA GLN A 20 -22.00 -27.09 16.84
C GLN A 20 -22.95 -27.06 15.63
N GLY A 21 -24.24 -26.80 15.92
CA GLY A 21 -25.24 -26.49 14.92
C GLY A 21 -25.25 -25.00 14.56
N ARG A 22 -25.19 -24.71 13.25
CA ARG A 22 -25.58 -23.46 12.55
C ARG A 22 -25.17 -22.14 13.22
N ALA A 23 -23.95 -21.69 12.92
CA ALA A 23 -23.48 -20.32 13.16
C ALA A 23 -24.00 -19.29 12.14
N THR A 24 -25.31 -19.26 11.84
CA THR A 24 -25.87 -18.37 10.78
C THR A 24 -26.78 -17.23 11.26
N ALA A 25 -26.81 -16.89 12.55
CA ALA A 25 -27.66 -15.78 13.04
C ALA A 25 -27.09 -14.91 14.18
N ARG A 26 -25.81 -15.06 14.55
CA ARG A 26 -25.25 -14.46 15.78
C ARG A 26 -24.39 -13.20 15.59
N SER A 27 -24.39 -12.54 14.43
CA SER A 27 -23.40 -11.50 14.10
C SER A 27 -23.63 -10.12 14.73
N LEU A 28 -24.80 -9.81 15.32
CA LEU A 28 -25.06 -8.50 15.94
C LEU A 28 -25.82 -8.61 17.28
N ALA A 29 -26.04 -9.83 17.80
CA ALA A 29 -26.98 -10.06 18.90
C ALA A 29 -26.49 -9.52 20.26
N GLY A 30 -25.20 -9.20 20.40
CA GLY A 30 -24.58 -8.64 21.61
C GLY A 30 -24.17 -7.17 21.50
N GLU A 31 -24.56 -6.46 20.44
CA GLU A 31 -24.12 -5.09 20.21
C GLU A 31 -25.02 -4.02 20.85
N GLU A 32 -24.39 -2.92 21.25
CA GLU A 32 -25.08 -1.73 21.75
C GLU A 32 -26.16 -1.25 20.75
N PRO A 33 -27.37 -0.87 21.22
CA PRO A 33 -28.47 -0.45 20.36
C PRO A 33 -28.10 0.66 19.37
N VAL A 34 -27.25 1.60 19.78
CA VAL A 34 -26.78 2.73 18.97
C VAL A 34 -25.95 2.26 17.78
N LEU A 35 -24.97 1.38 18.01
CA LEU A 35 -24.12 0.83 16.95
C LEU A 35 -24.93 0.02 15.92
N ARG A 36 -25.93 -0.76 16.38
CA ARG A 36 -26.84 -1.45 15.47
C ARG A 36 -27.67 -0.50 14.61
N ALA A 37 -28.08 0.63 15.16
CA ALA A 37 -28.78 1.66 14.38
C ALA A 37 -27.86 2.32 13.34
N ALA A 38 -26.60 2.58 13.71
CA ALA A 38 -25.56 3.09 12.82
C ALA A 38 -25.31 2.16 11.60
N TYR A 39 -25.10 0.86 11.81
CA TYR A 39 -24.95 -0.09 10.69
C TYR A 39 -26.21 -0.21 9.83
N ARG A 40 -27.41 -0.10 10.42
CA ARG A 40 -28.68 -0.08 9.67
C ARG A 40 -28.80 1.17 8.81
N LEU A 41 -28.32 2.32 9.30
CA LEU A 41 -28.24 3.54 8.50
C LEU A 41 -27.32 3.31 7.30
N CYS A 42 -26.07 2.87 7.52
CA CYS A 42 -25.11 2.61 6.44
C CYS A 42 -25.68 1.68 5.36
N ARG A 43 -26.38 0.61 5.78
CA ARG A 43 -27.07 -0.30 4.85
C ARG A 43 -28.17 0.39 4.03
N ARG A 44 -28.96 1.28 4.64
CA ARG A 44 -30.03 2.01 3.95
C ARG A 44 -29.43 3.03 2.98
N THR A 45 -28.45 3.80 3.43
CA THR A 45 -27.69 4.77 2.61
C THR A 45 -27.13 4.09 1.38
N THR A 46 -26.43 2.96 1.53
CA THR A 46 -25.88 2.21 0.39
C THR A 46 -26.98 1.76 -0.57
N ARG A 47 -28.11 1.26 -0.06
CA ARG A 47 -29.22 0.81 -0.91
C ARG A 47 -29.87 1.94 -1.72
N GLN A 48 -29.89 3.15 -1.16
CA GLN A 48 -30.49 4.33 -1.78
C GLN A 48 -29.57 4.95 -2.82
N HIS A 49 -28.29 5.12 -2.49
CA HIS A 49 -27.28 5.67 -3.41
C HIS A 49 -26.98 4.68 -4.55
N ASP A 50 -26.63 3.44 -4.22
CA ASP A 50 -26.26 2.44 -5.22
C ASP A 50 -26.93 1.07 -4.96
N PRO A 51 -28.09 0.81 -5.58
CA PRO A 51 -28.75 -0.49 -5.53
C PRO A 51 -27.93 -1.65 -6.09
N GLY A 52 -26.99 -1.39 -7.00
CA GLY A 52 -26.09 -2.36 -7.61
C GLY A 52 -25.04 -2.83 -6.61
N ILE A 53 -24.32 -1.90 -6.00
CA ILE A 53 -23.37 -2.18 -4.91
C ILE A 53 -24.07 -2.81 -3.72
N HIS A 54 -25.31 -2.38 -3.41
CA HIS A 54 -26.13 -3.06 -2.42
C HIS A 54 -26.41 -4.52 -2.76
N ALA A 55 -26.63 -4.85 -4.03
CA ALA A 55 -26.79 -6.24 -4.45
C ALA A 55 -25.46 -7.02 -4.36
N LEU A 56 -24.33 -6.38 -4.67
CA LEU A 56 -23.00 -7.01 -4.63
C LEU A 56 -22.55 -7.33 -3.21
N ILE A 57 -22.65 -6.39 -2.27
CA ILE A 57 -22.26 -6.65 -0.87
C ILE A 57 -23.19 -7.72 -0.22
N GLN A 58 -24.42 -7.92 -0.71
CA GLN A 58 -25.23 -9.06 -0.26
C GLN A 58 -24.63 -10.42 -0.63
N LEU A 59 -23.76 -10.49 -1.63
CA LEU A 59 -23.03 -11.71 -1.98
C LEU A 59 -21.92 -12.03 -0.98
N ALA A 60 -21.47 -11.07 -0.18
CA ALA A 60 -20.48 -11.26 0.88
C ALA A 60 -21.03 -12.12 2.03
N PRO A 61 -20.16 -12.73 2.85
CA PRO A 61 -20.56 -13.40 4.08
C PRO A 61 -21.34 -12.46 4.99
N ALA A 62 -22.40 -12.98 5.63
CA ALA A 62 -23.30 -12.16 6.46
C ALA A 62 -22.57 -11.36 7.56
N VAL A 63 -21.47 -11.89 8.08
CA VAL A 63 -20.65 -11.25 9.11
C VAL A 63 -19.84 -10.05 8.61
N LEU A 64 -19.48 -10.01 7.32
CA LEU A 64 -18.71 -8.91 6.73
C LEU A 64 -19.58 -7.77 6.19
N ARG A 65 -20.86 -8.06 5.88
CA ARG A 65 -21.76 -7.07 5.26
C ARG A 65 -21.86 -5.75 6.04
N PRO A 66 -22.02 -5.73 7.37
CA PRO A 66 -22.08 -4.47 8.12
C PRO A 66 -20.86 -3.57 7.89
N ALA A 67 -19.66 -4.16 7.95
CA ALA A 67 -18.40 -3.45 7.69
C ALA A 67 -18.31 -2.95 6.25
N CYS A 68 -18.70 -3.75 5.26
CA CYS A 68 -18.79 -3.31 3.87
C CYS A 68 -19.77 -2.13 3.70
N TRP A 69 -20.92 -2.15 4.38
CA TRP A 69 -21.86 -1.03 4.35
C TRP A 69 -21.29 0.23 4.98
N ALA A 70 -20.54 0.11 6.07
CA ALA A 70 -19.92 1.25 6.74
C ALA A 70 -18.84 1.90 5.87
N LEU A 71 -17.97 1.09 5.24
CA LEU A 71 -16.96 1.57 4.30
C LEU A 71 -17.61 2.30 3.11
N TRP A 72 -18.62 1.70 2.50
CA TRP A 72 -19.31 2.32 1.36
C TRP A 72 -20.05 3.61 1.76
N ALA A 73 -20.82 3.57 2.85
CA ALA A 73 -21.56 4.75 3.30
C ALA A 73 -20.65 5.92 3.67
N ALA A 74 -19.45 5.65 4.20
CA ALA A 74 -18.46 6.69 4.47
C ALA A 74 -17.93 7.34 3.19
N ALA A 75 -17.62 6.54 2.17
CA ALA A 75 -17.22 7.05 0.87
C ALA A 75 -18.33 7.91 0.25
N SER A 76 -19.58 7.44 0.25
CA SER A 76 -20.72 8.21 -0.26
C SER A 76 -20.95 9.52 0.49
N VAL A 77 -20.80 9.55 1.83
CA VAL A 77 -20.94 10.79 2.60
C VAL A 77 -19.89 11.83 2.19
N LEU A 78 -18.64 11.40 1.96
CA LEU A 78 -17.58 12.32 1.52
C LEU A 78 -17.85 12.87 0.12
N ASP A 79 -18.33 12.01 -0.77
CA ASP A 79 -18.74 12.36 -2.14
C ASP A 79 -19.89 13.38 -2.12
N ASP A 80 -20.96 13.10 -1.36
CA ASP A 80 -22.10 14.01 -1.17
C ASP A 80 -21.66 15.39 -0.63
N LEU A 81 -20.69 15.42 0.29
CA LEU A 81 -20.16 16.68 0.82
C LEU A 81 -19.35 17.48 -0.20
N SER A 82 -18.66 16.79 -1.12
CA SER A 82 -17.88 17.40 -2.21
C SER A 82 -18.77 17.93 -3.34
N ASP A 83 -19.90 17.27 -3.58
CA ASP A 83 -20.68 17.43 -4.82
C ASP A 83 -21.99 18.20 -4.64
N ASP A 84 -22.29 18.72 -3.43
CA ASP A 84 -23.47 19.52 -3.13
C ASP A 84 -23.54 20.79 -4.02
N PRO A 85 -24.44 20.85 -5.02
CA PRO A 85 -24.42 21.93 -6.00
C PRO A 85 -24.88 23.27 -5.41
N ASP A 86 -25.54 23.25 -4.25
CA ASP A 86 -26.12 24.44 -3.60
C ASP A 86 -25.11 25.15 -2.67
N VAL A 87 -23.87 24.65 -2.59
CA VAL A 87 -22.85 25.11 -1.65
C VAL A 87 -21.61 25.55 -2.42
N GLU A 88 -20.98 26.66 -2.01
CA GLU A 88 -19.78 27.17 -2.69
C GLU A 88 -18.58 26.20 -2.58
N PRO A 89 -17.71 26.11 -3.61
CA PRO A 89 -16.58 25.17 -3.64
C PRO A 89 -15.70 25.14 -2.38
N ASP A 90 -15.32 26.32 -1.88
CA ASP A 90 -14.47 26.43 -0.68
C ASP A 90 -15.18 25.88 0.58
N GLU A 91 -16.50 26.05 0.66
CA GLU A 91 -17.28 25.52 1.77
C GLU A 91 -17.42 23.99 1.66
N ARG A 92 -17.60 23.44 0.46
CA ARG A 92 -17.61 21.98 0.25
C ARG A 92 -16.28 21.34 0.64
N ALA A 93 -15.17 21.91 0.17
CA ALA A 93 -13.83 21.48 0.57
C ALA A 93 -13.65 21.53 2.10
N ALA A 94 -14.09 22.61 2.75
CA ALA A 94 -14.03 22.75 4.20
C ALA A 94 -14.89 21.71 4.94
N ARG A 95 -16.07 21.35 4.40
CA ARG A 95 -16.93 20.29 4.96
C ARG A 95 -16.30 18.91 4.86
N VAL A 96 -15.69 18.57 3.71
CA VAL A 96 -14.93 17.32 3.54
C VAL A 96 -13.79 17.27 4.55
N GLU A 97 -13.00 18.35 4.67
CA GLU A 97 -11.87 18.41 5.60
C GLU A 97 -12.32 18.32 7.07
N ALA A 98 -13.43 18.97 7.42
CA ALA A 98 -14.01 18.88 8.75
C ALA A 98 -14.45 17.44 9.08
N TRP A 99 -15.08 16.74 8.13
CA TRP A 99 -15.46 15.33 8.30
C TRP A 99 -14.22 14.43 8.46
N THR A 100 -13.17 14.64 7.67
CA THR A 100 -11.90 13.90 7.77
C THR A 100 -11.24 14.10 9.13
N ARG A 101 -11.13 15.34 9.62
CA ARG A 101 -10.59 15.63 10.96
C ARG A 101 -11.42 15.01 12.07
N ALA A 102 -12.75 15.05 11.95
CA ALA A 102 -13.65 14.41 12.90
C ALA A 102 -13.42 12.89 12.94
N LEU A 103 -13.30 12.23 11.77
CA LEU A 103 -13.00 10.80 11.71
C LEU A 103 -11.66 10.45 12.37
N GLN A 104 -10.61 11.24 12.15
CA GLN A 104 -9.31 11.03 12.81
C GLN A 104 -9.44 11.07 14.34
N HIS A 105 -10.17 12.07 14.85
CA HIS A 105 -10.46 12.18 16.28
C HIS A 105 -11.28 10.98 16.79
N ASP A 106 -12.32 10.59 16.06
CA ASP A 106 -13.22 9.49 16.41
C ASP A 106 -12.50 8.13 16.39
N LEU A 107 -11.53 7.93 15.49
CA LEU A 107 -10.68 6.74 15.47
C LEU A 107 -9.78 6.68 16.71
N ALA A 108 -9.23 7.82 17.13
CA ALA A 108 -8.40 7.91 18.34
C ALA A 108 -9.22 7.72 19.63
N SER A 109 -10.42 8.29 19.70
CA SER A 109 -11.33 8.14 20.83
C SER A 109 -12.00 6.76 20.87
N GLY A 110 -12.13 6.12 19.71
CA GLY A 110 -12.78 4.83 19.54
C GLY A 110 -14.29 4.89 19.43
N THR A 111 -14.90 6.06 19.32
CA THR A 111 -16.34 6.24 19.17
C THR A 111 -16.67 7.51 18.39
N SER A 112 -17.92 7.67 17.95
CA SER A 112 -18.40 8.85 17.25
C SER A 112 -19.86 9.11 17.58
N THR A 113 -20.24 10.38 17.62
CA THR A 113 -21.64 10.82 17.68
C THR A 113 -22.33 10.80 16.31
N ASP A 114 -21.55 10.91 15.22
CA ASP A 114 -22.03 10.70 13.86
C ASP A 114 -22.23 9.19 13.60
N PRO A 115 -23.43 8.75 13.18
CA PRO A 115 -23.70 7.32 13.00
C PRO A 115 -22.87 6.62 11.92
N VAL A 116 -22.50 7.30 10.82
CA VAL A 116 -21.70 6.68 9.75
C VAL A 116 -20.25 6.51 10.22
N ARG A 117 -19.66 7.56 10.82
CA ARG A 117 -18.34 7.47 11.43
C ARG A 117 -18.31 6.49 12.60
N HIS A 118 -19.39 6.38 13.38
CA HIS A 118 -19.46 5.40 14.47
C HIS A 118 -19.39 3.96 13.93
N ALA A 119 -20.17 3.64 12.89
CA ALA A 119 -20.07 2.33 12.24
C ALA A 119 -18.69 2.09 11.63
N LEU A 120 -18.07 3.12 11.03
CA LEU A 120 -16.73 3.02 10.44
C LEU A 120 -15.63 2.81 11.50
N VAL A 121 -15.68 3.52 12.63
CA VAL A 121 -14.74 3.39 13.75
C VAL A 121 -14.86 2.01 14.41
N ASP A 122 -16.08 1.51 14.62
CA ASP A 122 -16.27 0.13 15.08
C ASP A 122 -15.75 -0.88 14.05
N THR A 123 -16.02 -0.66 12.76
CA THR A 123 -15.49 -1.50 11.68
C THR A 123 -13.96 -1.55 11.73
N ALA A 124 -13.30 -0.40 11.82
CA ALA A 124 -11.84 -0.32 11.89
C ALA A 124 -11.28 -1.01 13.14
N GLY A 125 -11.84 -0.73 14.31
CA GLY A 125 -11.39 -1.32 15.57
C GLY A 125 -11.61 -2.84 15.64
N ARG A 126 -12.79 -3.30 15.22
CA ARG A 126 -13.17 -4.73 15.25
C ARG A 126 -12.33 -5.54 14.28
N TRP A 127 -12.19 -5.06 13.05
CA TRP A 127 -11.47 -5.78 12.00
C TRP A 127 -9.99 -5.44 11.92
N ARG A 128 -9.50 -4.56 12.82
CA ARG A 128 -8.12 -4.06 12.85
C ARG A 128 -7.68 -3.52 11.48
N LEU A 129 -8.54 -2.70 10.89
CA LEU A 129 -8.26 -2.01 9.64
C LEU A 129 -7.50 -0.72 9.92
N ASP A 130 -6.46 -0.46 9.14
CA ASP A 130 -5.76 0.81 9.15
C ASP A 130 -6.37 1.75 8.11
N LEU A 131 -7.20 2.68 8.59
CA LEU A 131 -7.85 3.68 7.75
C LEU A 131 -6.91 4.84 7.36
N SER A 132 -5.65 4.86 7.81
CA SER A 132 -4.72 5.95 7.48
C SER A 132 -4.42 6.07 5.99
N SER A 133 -4.55 4.97 5.25
CA SER A 133 -4.43 4.96 3.78
C SER A 133 -5.52 5.77 3.07
N LEU A 134 -6.66 6.05 3.73
CA LEU A 134 -7.76 6.81 3.14
C LEU A 134 -7.53 8.33 3.13
N HIS A 135 -6.53 8.85 3.86
CA HIS A 135 -6.27 10.30 3.88
C HIS A 135 -5.98 10.86 2.48
N GLY A 136 -5.26 10.10 1.64
CA GLY A 136 -5.01 10.49 0.25
C GLY A 136 -6.30 10.57 -0.56
N ALA A 137 -7.17 9.56 -0.45
CA ALA A 137 -8.47 9.55 -1.13
C ALA A 137 -9.37 10.70 -0.65
N MET A 138 -9.41 10.97 0.65
CA MET A 138 -10.18 12.09 1.21
C MET A 138 -9.64 13.45 0.77
N ALA A 139 -8.31 13.57 0.60
CA ALA A 139 -7.71 14.79 0.05
C ALA A 139 -8.08 14.98 -1.44
N VAL A 140 -8.10 13.90 -2.23
CA VAL A 140 -8.60 13.95 -3.62
C VAL A 140 -10.06 14.41 -3.63
N THR A 141 -10.94 13.83 -2.82
CA THR A 141 -12.35 14.26 -2.72
C THR A 141 -12.49 15.72 -2.29
N ARG A 142 -11.64 16.21 -1.37
CA ARG A 142 -11.63 17.62 -0.99
C ARG A 142 -11.24 18.51 -2.17
N ASP A 143 -10.20 18.13 -2.90
CA ASP A 143 -9.66 18.94 -4.00
C ASP A 143 -10.64 18.96 -5.19
N ASP A 144 -11.39 17.87 -5.40
CA ASP A 144 -12.46 17.76 -6.40
C ASP A 144 -13.60 18.78 -6.17
N ALA A 145 -13.78 19.27 -4.95
CA ALA A 145 -14.75 20.31 -4.62
C ALA A 145 -14.53 21.61 -5.41
N HIS A 146 -13.31 21.89 -5.89
CA HIS A 146 -13.01 23.07 -6.71
C HIS A 146 -13.25 22.85 -8.22
N GLY A 147 -13.79 21.70 -8.59
CA GLY A 147 -13.99 21.29 -9.98
C GLY A 147 -12.75 20.60 -10.54
N LEU A 148 -13.00 19.66 -11.44
CA LEU A 148 -11.98 18.77 -11.98
C LEU A 148 -11.79 19.02 -13.47
N ARG A 149 -10.55 19.28 -13.89
CA ARG A 149 -10.15 19.32 -15.29
C ARG A 149 -9.03 18.32 -15.52
N ILE A 150 -9.28 17.37 -16.41
CA ILE A 150 -8.36 16.27 -16.68
C ILE A 150 -7.86 16.40 -18.11
N THR A 151 -6.54 16.51 -18.27
CA THR A 151 -5.92 16.73 -19.59
C THR A 151 -5.87 15.46 -20.41
N ASP A 152 -5.40 14.37 -19.82
CA ASP A 152 -5.02 13.14 -20.52
C ASP A 152 -5.40 11.90 -19.71
N TRP A 153 -5.30 10.74 -20.36
CA TRP A 153 -5.63 9.46 -19.74
C TRP A 153 -4.74 9.11 -18.54
N ALA A 154 -3.50 9.61 -18.48
CA ALA A 154 -2.60 9.33 -17.36
C ALA A 154 -3.05 10.10 -16.11
N ALA A 155 -3.37 11.38 -16.24
CA ALA A 155 -3.96 12.20 -15.19
C ALA A 155 -5.31 11.63 -14.75
N TRP A 156 -6.15 11.18 -15.70
CA TRP A 156 -7.43 10.55 -15.42
C TRP A 156 -7.26 9.31 -14.54
N ARG A 157 -6.38 8.38 -14.93
CA ARG A 157 -6.13 7.15 -14.15
C ARG A 157 -5.52 7.45 -12.78
N ALA A 158 -4.64 8.45 -12.68
CA ALA A 158 -4.07 8.86 -11.41
C ALA A 158 -5.14 9.40 -10.45
N TRP A 159 -6.09 10.20 -10.96
CA TRP A 159 -7.25 10.66 -10.21
C TRP A 159 -8.14 9.49 -9.75
N CYS A 160 -8.55 8.60 -10.66
CA CYS A 160 -9.36 7.42 -10.31
C CYS A 160 -8.67 6.55 -9.25
N SER A 161 -7.36 6.30 -9.44
CA SER A 161 -6.58 5.48 -8.52
C SER A 161 -6.41 6.15 -7.16
N GLY A 162 -6.21 7.46 -7.13
CA GLY A 162 -6.07 8.23 -5.88
C GLY A 162 -7.36 8.27 -5.06
N GLY A 163 -8.51 8.43 -5.71
CA GLY A 163 -9.81 8.53 -5.05
C GLY A 163 -10.43 7.19 -4.65
N VAL A 164 -10.35 6.15 -5.49
CA VAL A 164 -11.16 4.93 -5.33
C VAL A 164 -10.36 3.74 -4.77
N VAL A 165 -9.14 3.51 -5.24
CA VAL A 165 -8.34 2.32 -4.87
C VAL A 165 -8.16 2.18 -3.35
N PRO A 166 -7.89 3.24 -2.58
CA PRO A 166 -7.76 3.13 -1.13
C PRO A 166 -9.01 2.56 -0.45
N TRP A 167 -10.21 2.92 -0.89
CA TRP A 167 -11.46 2.38 -0.34
C TRP A 167 -11.64 0.91 -0.68
N VAL A 168 -11.35 0.52 -1.91
CA VAL A 168 -11.41 -0.89 -2.34
C VAL A 168 -10.39 -1.74 -1.57
N ASP A 169 -9.21 -1.20 -1.28
CA ASP A 169 -8.19 -1.88 -0.48
C ASP A 169 -8.66 -2.14 0.96
N GLN A 170 -9.48 -1.25 1.56
CA GLN A 170 -10.08 -1.52 2.87
C GLN A 170 -11.04 -2.72 2.85
N VAL A 171 -11.81 -2.88 1.77
CA VAL A 171 -12.66 -4.07 1.58
C VAL A 171 -11.79 -5.32 1.40
N ARG A 172 -10.69 -5.23 0.64
CA ARG A 172 -9.73 -6.32 0.46
C ARG A 172 -9.13 -6.76 1.80
N GLN A 173 -8.65 -5.80 2.61
CA GLN A 173 -8.10 -6.03 3.94
C GLN A 173 -9.15 -6.64 4.88
N LEU A 174 -10.39 -6.16 4.85
CA LEU A 174 -11.50 -6.74 5.63
C LEU A 174 -11.68 -8.24 5.34
N PHE A 175 -11.68 -8.63 4.07
CA PHE A 175 -11.79 -10.04 3.66
C PHE A 175 -10.57 -10.87 4.05
N GLU A 176 -9.37 -10.29 3.95
CA GLU A 176 -8.12 -10.92 4.38
C GLU A 176 -8.12 -11.19 5.89
N ARG A 177 -8.53 -10.21 6.71
CA ARG A 177 -8.70 -10.35 8.17
C ARG A 177 -9.74 -11.39 8.56
N ALA A 178 -10.71 -11.63 7.69
CA ALA A 178 -11.73 -12.67 7.86
C ALA A 178 -11.26 -14.08 7.46
N GLY A 179 -10.03 -14.24 6.97
CA GLY A 179 -9.50 -15.52 6.49
C GLY A 179 -9.98 -15.91 5.09
N ALA A 180 -10.53 -14.96 4.32
CA ALA A 180 -11.01 -15.18 2.95
C ALA A 180 -10.34 -14.20 1.98
N PRO A 181 -9.02 -14.31 1.76
CA PRO A 181 -8.24 -13.29 1.07
C PRO A 181 -8.75 -13.05 -0.37
N MET A 182 -8.90 -11.76 -0.69
CA MET A 182 -9.08 -11.25 -2.05
C MET A 182 -7.69 -10.98 -2.64
N THR A 183 -6.89 -12.03 -2.82
CA THR A 183 -5.47 -11.92 -3.18
C THR A 183 -5.27 -11.13 -4.46
N LEU A 184 -4.61 -9.98 -4.38
CA LEU A 184 -4.12 -9.23 -5.52
C LEU A 184 -2.68 -9.66 -5.78
N ARG A 185 -2.49 -10.51 -6.79
CA ARG A 185 -1.16 -10.92 -7.17
C ARG A 185 -0.42 -9.76 -7.83
N LEU A 186 0.85 -9.59 -7.47
CA LEU A 186 1.72 -8.56 -8.05
C LEU A 186 1.81 -8.61 -9.58
N ASP A 187 1.84 -9.81 -10.17
CA ASP A 187 1.82 -9.99 -11.62
C ASP A 187 0.51 -9.54 -12.29
N ARG A 188 -0.47 -9.10 -11.48
CA ARG A 188 -1.84 -8.73 -11.87
C ARG A 188 -2.23 -7.34 -11.39
N GLN A 189 -1.27 -6.53 -10.92
CA GLN A 189 -1.55 -5.18 -10.46
C GLN A 189 -2.13 -4.31 -11.59
N ALA A 190 -1.57 -4.40 -12.80
CA ALA A 190 -2.10 -3.69 -13.96
C ALA A 190 -3.53 -4.13 -14.31
N ASP A 191 -3.83 -5.44 -14.28
CA ASP A 191 -5.19 -5.96 -14.52
C ASP A 191 -6.19 -5.39 -13.50
N TYR A 192 -5.76 -5.22 -12.24
CA TYR A 192 -6.59 -4.64 -11.18
C TYR A 192 -6.80 -3.13 -11.35
N GLU A 193 -5.74 -2.38 -11.67
CA GLU A 193 -5.83 -0.94 -11.95
C GLU A 193 -6.73 -0.68 -13.17
N ASP A 194 -6.61 -1.48 -14.22
CA ASP A 194 -7.53 -1.46 -15.36
C ASP A 194 -8.96 -1.79 -14.93
N PHE A 195 -9.18 -2.80 -14.09
CA PHE A 195 -10.53 -3.12 -13.60
C PHE A 195 -11.17 -1.94 -12.86
N VAL A 196 -10.42 -1.28 -11.97
CA VAL A 196 -10.90 -0.09 -11.24
C VAL A 196 -11.16 1.08 -12.19
N ALA A 197 -10.26 1.33 -13.14
CA ALA A 197 -10.46 2.33 -14.20
C ALA A 197 -11.72 2.02 -15.03
N GLY A 198 -11.95 0.76 -15.40
CA GLY A 198 -13.15 0.32 -16.11
C GLY A 198 -14.43 0.51 -15.31
N ALA A 199 -14.38 0.28 -13.98
CA ALA A 199 -15.49 0.53 -13.08
C ALA A 199 -15.82 2.03 -13.03
N GLN A 200 -14.82 2.89 -12.87
CA GLN A 200 -15.00 4.33 -12.85
C GLN A 200 -15.55 4.86 -14.18
N LEU A 201 -15.03 4.38 -15.31
CA LEU A 201 -15.53 4.80 -16.63
C LEU A 201 -16.96 4.32 -16.86
N THR A 202 -17.33 3.13 -16.37
CA THR A 202 -18.72 2.64 -16.43
C THR A 202 -19.66 3.53 -15.63
N ASP A 203 -19.20 3.99 -14.46
CA ASP A 203 -19.96 4.87 -13.58
C ASP A 203 -20.21 6.24 -14.24
N ILE A 204 -19.15 6.90 -14.70
CA ILE A 204 -19.21 8.18 -15.44
C ILE A 204 -20.15 8.09 -16.65
N LEU A 205 -20.10 6.99 -17.42
CA LEU A 205 -20.99 6.81 -18.56
C LEU A 205 -22.45 6.57 -18.14
N THR A 206 -22.67 5.90 -17.00
CA THR A 206 -24.02 5.63 -16.49
C THR A 206 -24.66 6.89 -15.90
N ASP A 207 -23.86 7.74 -15.29
CA ASP A 207 -24.32 8.96 -14.63
C ASP A 207 -24.08 10.24 -15.45
N LEU A 208 -23.66 10.10 -16.72
CA LEU A 208 -23.39 11.21 -17.64
C LEU A 208 -24.49 12.28 -17.67
N SER A 209 -25.77 11.90 -17.69
CA SER A 209 -26.87 12.89 -17.65
C SER A 209 -26.93 13.71 -16.37
N VAL A 210 -26.56 13.10 -15.24
CA VAL A 210 -26.55 13.74 -13.91
C VAL A 210 -25.35 14.68 -13.84
N ASP A 211 -24.18 14.22 -14.24
CA ASP A 211 -22.95 15.01 -14.27
C ASP A 211 -23.10 16.24 -15.19
N LEU A 212 -23.65 16.06 -16.40
CA LEU A 212 -23.89 17.16 -17.33
C LEU A 212 -24.89 18.18 -16.77
N ALA A 213 -25.92 17.74 -16.05
CA ALA A 213 -26.86 18.65 -15.38
C ALA A 213 -26.17 19.50 -14.30
N GLN A 214 -25.10 18.99 -13.70
CA GLN A 214 -24.23 19.70 -12.75
C GLN A 214 -23.05 20.42 -13.44
N ARG A 215 -23.00 20.45 -14.78
CA ARG A 215 -21.90 21.01 -15.59
C ARG A 215 -20.54 20.35 -15.32
N ARG A 216 -20.55 19.06 -15.00
CA ARG A 216 -19.35 18.23 -14.82
C ARG A 216 -19.16 17.33 -16.04
N LEU A 217 -17.93 17.24 -16.51
CA LEU A 217 -17.53 16.32 -17.55
C LEU A 217 -16.25 15.62 -17.12
N LEU A 218 -16.39 14.42 -16.56
CA LEU A 218 -15.32 13.67 -15.90
C LEU A 218 -14.50 12.80 -16.88
N LEU A 219 -14.34 13.29 -18.12
CA LEU A 219 -13.58 12.64 -19.18
C LEU A 219 -12.30 13.45 -19.45
N PRO A 220 -11.18 12.79 -19.81
CA PRO A 220 -9.96 13.51 -20.16
C PRO A 220 -10.14 14.26 -21.49
N GLN A 221 -9.56 15.46 -21.58
CA GLN A 221 -9.59 16.27 -22.80
C GLN A 221 -9.06 15.49 -24.01
N GLU A 222 -8.01 14.69 -23.84
CA GLU A 222 -7.46 13.78 -24.87
C GLU A 222 -8.53 12.86 -25.50
N ALA A 223 -9.47 12.34 -24.71
CA ALA A 223 -10.56 11.51 -25.22
C ALA A 223 -11.58 12.34 -26.03
N LEU A 224 -11.87 13.55 -25.58
CA LEU A 224 -12.79 14.47 -26.26
C LEU A 224 -12.20 14.99 -27.59
N ASP A 225 -10.90 15.30 -27.60
CA ASP A 225 -10.18 15.83 -28.78
C ASP A 225 -10.12 14.80 -29.92
N SER A 226 -10.16 13.50 -29.58
CA SER A 226 -10.26 12.40 -30.56
C SER A 226 -11.59 12.41 -31.33
N PHE A 227 -12.60 13.15 -30.83
CA PHE A 227 -13.92 13.30 -31.44
C PHE A 227 -14.31 14.78 -31.56
N PRO A 228 -13.81 15.49 -32.58
CA PRO A 228 -14.02 16.94 -32.72
C PRO A 228 -15.50 17.34 -32.64
N GLY A 229 -15.80 18.30 -31.75
CA GLY A 229 -17.15 18.79 -31.49
C GLY A 229 -17.90 18.09 -30.35
N ALA A 230 -17.46 16.91 -29.91
CA ALA A 230 -18.14 16.15 -28.86
C ALA A 230 -18.23 16.89 -27.52
N ASP A 231 -17.19 17.60 -27.10
CA ASP A 231 -17.18 18.41 -25.87
C ASP A 231 -18.28 19.49 -25.89
N SER A 232 -18.29 20.31 -26.95
CA SER A 232 -19.31 21.35 -27.13
C SER A 232 -20.72 20.74 -27.20
N ASP A 233 -20.90 19.64 -27.93
CA ASP A 233 -22.20 18.98 -28.05
C ASP A 233 -22.68 18.41 -26.71
N LEU A 234 -21.80 17.75 -25.93
CA LEU A 234 -22.10 17.25 -24.60
C LEU A 234 -22.49 18.38 -23.64
N SER A 235 -21.73 19.47 -23.61
CA SER A 235 -22.01 20.63 -22.75
C SER A 235 -23.37 21.29 -23.05
N GLN A 236 -23.85 21.18 -24.29
CA GLN A 236 -25.15 21.69 -24.76
C GLN A 236 -26.28 20.65 -24.66
N GLY A 237 -25.97 19.42 -24.23
CA GLY A 237 -26.93 18.31 -24.21
C GLY A 237 -27.37 17.86 -25.60
N HIS A 238 -26.56 18.10 -26.62
CA HIS A 238 -26.82 17.75 -28.02
C HIS A 238 -26.22 16.38 -28.35
N TRP A 239 -27.06 15.48 -28.87
CA TRP A 239 -26.61 14.18 -29.34
C TRP A 239 -26.20 14.24 -30.82
N SER A 240 -24.91 14.35 -31.08
CA SER A 240 -24.34 14.37 -32.44
C SER A 240 -23.70 13.02 -32.82
N PRO A 241 -23.34 12.80 -34.09
CA PRO A 241 -22.56 11.64 -34.51
C PRO A 241 -21.21 11.51 -33.77
N ALA A 242 -20.57 12.63 -33.40
CA ALA A 242 -19.32 12.64 -32.64
C ALA A 242 -19.55 12.12 -31.21
N VAL A 243 -20.61 12.59 -30.53
CA VAL A 243 -20.99 12.10 -29.19
C VAL A 243 -21.35 10.61 -29.22
N ALA A 244 -22.07 10.17 -30.26
CA ALA A 244 -22.41 8.75 -30.42
C ALA A 244 -21.15 7.88 -30.60
N ALA A 245 -20.19 8.32 -31.41
CA ALA A 245 -18.94 7.61 -31.65
C ALA A 245 -18.04 7.59 -30.40
N LEU A 246 -17.91 8.72 -29.70
CA LEU A 246 -17.20 8.81 -28.42
C LEU A 246 -17.79 7.83 -27.39
N THR A 247 -19.12 7.86 -27.22
CA THR A 247 -19.81 6.98 -26.27
C THR A 247 -19.51 5.51 -26.58
N LEU A 248 -19.59 5.11 -27.86
CA LEU A 248 -19.31 3.74 -28.29
C LEU A 248 -17.85 3.33 -28.02
N GLU A 249 -16.90 4.23 -28.23
CA GLU A 249 -15.49 3.94 -27.95
C GLU A 249 -15.25 3.79 -26.44
N LEU A 250 -15.82 4.67 -25.62
CA LEU A 250 -15.69 4.63 -24.17
C LEU A 250 -16.38 3.40 -23.57
N THR A 251 -17.57 3.01 -24.04
CA THR A 251 -18.23 1.78 -23.58
C THR A 251 -17.43 0.54 -23.98
N ALA A 252 -16.84 0.51 -25.18
CA ALA A 252 -15.96 -0.56 -25.60
C ALA A 252 -14.68 -0.64 -24.75
N LEU A 253 -14.08 0.51 -24.41
CA LEU A 253 -12.90 0.61 -23.54
C LEU A 253 -13.23 0.11 -22.13
N ALA A 254 -14.29 0.63 -21.51
CA ALA A 254 -14.76 0.21 -20.20
C ALA A 254 -15.03 -1.30 -20.18
N ARG A 255 -15.68 -1.85 -21.22
CA ARG A 255 -15.98 -3.28 -21.33
C ARG A 255 -14.72 -4.15 -21.35
N ARG A 256 -13.65 -3.70 -22.03
CA ARG A 256 -12.34 -4.39 -22.01
C ARG A 256 -11.75 -4.38 -20.60
N TRP A 257 -11.72 -3.21 -19.98
CA TRP A 257 -11.13 -3.01 -18.66
C TRP A 257 -11.83 -3.75 -17.52
N VAL A 258 -13.17 -3.80 -17.50
CA VAL A 258 -13.91 -4.57 -16.46
C VAL A 258 -13.89 -6.07 -16.72
N THR A 259 -13.40 -6.52 -17.88
CA THR A 259 -13.34 -7.94 -18.25
C THR A 259 -11.91 -8.46 -18.09
N GLN A 260 -11.56 -8.81 -16.84
CA GLN A 260 -10.25 -9.35 -16.47
C GLN A 260 -10.37 -10.78 -15.89
N PRO A 261 -10.60 -11.82 -16.72
CA PRO A 261 -10.85 -13.18 -16.23
C PRO A 261 -9.68 -13.77 -15.42
N VAL A 262 -8.47 -13.29 -15.71
CA VAL A 262 -7.25 -13.72 -15.04
C VAL A 262 -7.12 -13.17 -13.63
N MET A 263 -7.81 -12.08 -13.29
CA MET A 263 -7.75 -11.42 -11.98
C MET A 263 -8.31 -12.33 -10.88
N THR A 264 -9.33 -13.13 -11.17
CA THR A 264 -9.93 -14.03 -10.16
C THR A 264 -9.15 -15.34 -9.95
N ARG A 265 -8.07 -15.57 -10.71
CA ARG A 265 -7.29 -16.79 -10.63
C ARG A 265 -6.51 -16.88 -9.31
N GLY A 266 -6.83 -17.90 -8.51
CA GLY A 266 -6.20 -18.11 -7.21
C GLY A 266 -6.84 -17.31 -6.07
N MET A 267 -7.89 -16.53 -6.34
CA MET A 267 -8.72 -15.93 -5.30
C MET A 267 -9.61 -16.98 -4.63
N HIS A 268 -10.01 -16.70 -3.39
CA HIS A 268 -11.03 -17.48 -2.72
C HIS A 268 -12.32 -17.54 -3.58
N PRO A 269 -12.97 -18.72 -3.78
CA PRO A 269 -14.10 -18.85 -4.69
C PRO A 269 -15.23 -17.86 -4.43
N GLY A 270 -15.55 -17.62 -3.16
CA GLY A 270 -16.58 -16.63 -2.79
C GLY A 270 -16.24 -15.21 -3.23
N ALA A 271 -14.97 -14.79 -3.09
CA ALA A 271 -14.50 -13.48 -3.53
C ALA A 271 -14.45 -13.38 -5.06
N ALA A 272 -13.97 -14.43 -5.74
CA ALA A 272 -13.97 -14.51 -7.20
C ALA A 272 -15.38 -14.34 -7.77
N ILE A 273 -16.39 -15.02 -7.20
CA ILE A 273 -17.79 -14.89 -7.60
C ILE A 273 -18.31 -13.46 -7.43
N MET A 274 -17.90 -12.77 -6.35
CA MET A 274 -18.29 -11.37 -6.12
C MET A 274 -17.73 -10.44 -7.20
N LEU A 275 -16.45 -10.58 -7.54
CA LEU A 275 -15.81 -9.78 -8.58
C LEU A 275 -16.36 -10.10 -9.98
N GLU A 276 -16.60 -11.38 -10.29
CA GLU A 276 -17.28 -11.80 -11.53
C GLU A 276 -18.69 -11.18 -11.64
N ALA A 277 -19.43 -11.16 -10.54
CA ALA A 277 -20.76 -10.56 -10.50
C ALA A 277 -20.69 -9.04 -10.68
N ALA A 278 -19.69 -8.37 -10.09
CA ALA A 278 -19.45 -6.94 -10.30
C ALA A 278 -19.18 -6.65 -11.78
N ALA A 279 -18.24 -7.37 -12.39
CA ALA A 279 -17.94 -7.29 -13.82
C ALA A 279 -19.19 -7.54 -14.69
N GLY A 280 -20.01 -8.52 -14.32
CA GLY A 280 -21.27 -8.84 -15.02
C GLY A 280 -22.31 -7.73 -14.93
N LEU A 281 -22.45 -7.08 -13.77
CA LEU A 281 -23.35 -5.93 -13.62
C LEU A 281 -22.85 -4.73 -14.41
N MET A 282 -21.55 -4.44 -14.38
CA MET A 282 -20.95 -3.34 -15.15
C MET A 282 -21.13 -3.55 -16.65
N ARG A 283 -20.93 -4.76 -17.18
CA ARG A 283 -21.25 -5.06 -18.59
C ARG A 283 -22.72 -4.82 -18.90
N ALA A 284 -23.64 -5.20 -18.01
CA ALA A 284 -25.06 -4.94 -18.21
C ALA A 284 -25.41 -3.43 -18.15
N GLN A 285 -24.68 -2.65 -17.36
CA GLN A 285 -24.79 -1.17 -17.36
C GLN A 285 -24.31 -0.60 -18.70
N LEU A 286 -23.14 -1.02 -19.18
CA LEU A 286 -22.61 -0.60 -20.48
C LEU A 286 -23.56 -0.96 -21.64
N ASP A 287 -24.19 -2.14 -21.61
CA ASP A 287 -25.21 -2.51 -22.61
C ASP A 287 -26.44 -1.58 -22.54
N ALA A 288 -26.79 -1.08 -21.34
CA ALA A 288 -27.87 -0.11 -21.18
C ALA A 288 -27.46 1.30 -21.66
N VAL A 289 -26.19 1.68 -21.50
CA VAL A 289 -25.61 2.91 -22.07
C VAL A 289 -25.66 2.86 -23.59
N ASP A 290 -25.15 1.79 -24.19
CA ASP A 290 -25.17 1.57 -25.65
C ASP A 290 -26.61 1.63 -26.20
N ALA A 291 -27.58 1.05 -25.49
CA ALA A 291 -28.98 1.04 -25.89
C ALA A 291 -29.73 2.38 -25.69
N ALA A 292 -29.20 3.29 -24.87
CA ALA A 292 -29.87 4.54 -24.55
C ALA A 292 -29.87 5.54 -25.72
N GLY A 293 -28.80 5.54 -26.53
CA GLY A 293 -28.60 6.50 -27.62
C GLY A 293 -28.80 7.95 -27.13
N PRO A 294 -29.56 8.80 -27.85
CA PRO A 294 -29.80 10.19 -27.43
C PRO A 294 -30.44 10.37 -26.05
N ALA A 295 -31.11 9.34 -25.51
CA ALA A 295 -31.69 9.42 -24.18
C ALA A 295 -30.63 9.45 -23.07
N LEU A 296 -29.39 9.05 -23.37
CA LEU A 296 -28.25 9.03 -22.45
C LEU A 296 -27.99 10.42 -21.83
N LEU A 297 -28.17 11.50 -22.60
CA LEU A 297 -27.94 12.88 -22.12
C LEU A 297 -29.10 13.41 -21.26
N LYS A 298 -30.20 12.67 -21.13
CA LYS A 298 -31.42 13.12 -20.44
C LYS A 298 -31.75 12.32 -19.19
N ARG A 299 -31.30 11.07 -19.12
CA ARG A 299 -31.57 10.17 -17.99
C ARG A 299 -30.50 9.09 -17.88
N ALA A 300 -30.16 8.74 -16.64
CA ALA A 300 -29.24 7.64 -16.35
C ALA A 300 -29.82 6.29 -16.85
N PRO A 301 -29.15 5.59 -17.77
CA PRO A 301 -29.55 4.27 -18.21
C PRO A 301 -29.49 3.28 -17.04
N ARG A 302 -30.41 2.32 -17.02
CA ARG A 302 -30.43 1.25 -16.02
C ARG A 302 -30.55 -0.11 -16.69
N PRO A 303 -29.74 -1.11 -16.29
CA PRO A 303 -29.86 -2.46 -16.81
C PRO A 303 -31.24 -3.04 -16.50
N SER A 304 -31.80 -3.78 -17.46
CA SER A 304 -33.09 -4.44 -17.28
C SER A 304 -33.09 -5.37 -16.06
N VAL A 305 -34.27 -5.59 -15.47
CA VAL A 305 -34.43 -6.54 -14.36
C VAL A 305 -33.91 -7.92 -14.78
N VAL A 306 -34.16 -8.35 -16.02
CA VAL A 306 -33.70 -9.63 -16.57
C VAL A 306 -32.18 -9.71 -16.65
N ALA A 307 -31.51 -8.64 -17.12
CA ALA A 307 -30.05 -8.61 -17.18
C ALA A 307 -29.43 -8.72 -15.78
N ARG A 308 -29.96 -7.95 -14.81
CA ARG A 308 -29.50 -8.02 -13.42
C ARG A 308 -29.75 -9.38 -12.77
N THR A 309 -30.92 -9.98 -12.98
CA THR A 309 -31.23 -11.30 -12.39
C THR A 309 -30.37 -12.41 -12.98
N ARG A 310 -30.06 -12.37 -14.28
CA ARG A 310 -29.13 -13.31 -14.94
C ARG A 310 -27.74 -13.31 -14.30
N VAL A 311 -27.28 -12.16 -13.80
CA VAL A 311 -25.99 -12.06 -13.09
C VAL A 311 -26.14 -12.46 -11.62
N LEU A 312 -27.10 -11.86 -10.91
CA LEU A 312 -27.17 -11.94 -9.45
C LEU A 312 -27.72 -13.26 -8.90
N VAL A 313 -28.68 -13.89 -9.59
CA VAL A 313 -29.28 -15.16 -9.12
C VAL A 313 -28.24 -16.28 -9.05
N PRO A 314 -27.47 -16.59 -10.13
CA PRO A 314 -26.45 -17.63 -10.05
C PRO A 314 -25.30 -17.22 -9.11
N ALA A 315 -24.93 -15.93 -9.05
CA ALA A 315 -23.91 -15.46 -8.12
C ALA A 315 -24.32 -15.69 -6.65
N ARG A 316 -25.57 -15.40 -6.28
CA ARG A 316 -26.10 -15.64 -4.91
C ARG A 316 -26.05 -17.11 -4.51
N LEU A 317 -26.43 -18.01 -5.41
CA LEU A 317 -26.40 -19.45 -5.14
C LEU A 317 -24.96 -19.95 -4.96
N ARG A 318 -24.08 -19.59 -5.91
CA ARG A 318 -22.66 -19.99 -5.87
C ARG A 318 -21.93 -19.40 -4.66
N SER A 319 -22.15 -18.11 -4.35
CA SER A 319 -21.47 -17.46 -3.22
C SER A 319 -21.96 -18.00 -1.88
N ALA A 320 -23.27 -18.23 -1.71
CA ALA A 320 -23.80 -18.85 -0.50
C ALA A 320 -23.18 -20.24 -0.25
N MET A 321 -23.05 -21.06 -1.30
CA MET A 321 -22.38 -22.35 -1.21
C MET A 321 -20.90 -22.19 -0.85
N ALA A 322 -20.16 -21.32 -1.55
CA ALA A 322 -18.75 -21.07 -1.27
C ALA A 322 -18.52 -20.65 0.19
N TRP A 323 -19.29 -19.67 0.69
CA TRP A 323 -19.18 -19.18 2.06
C TRP A 323 -19.61 -20.20 3.10
N SER A 324 -20.53 -21.11 2.78
CA SER A 324 -20.91 -22.19 3.71
C SER A 324 -19.78 -23.20 3.97
N LEU A 325 -18.83 -23.30 3.04
CA LEU A 325 -17.66 -24.18 3.12
C LEU A 325 -16.40 -23.47 3.64
N THR A 326 -16.50 -22.17 3.93
CA THR A 326 -15.36 -21.34 4.32
C THR A 326 -15.42 -21.03 5.81
N PRO A 327 -14.46 -21.52 6.63
CA PRO A 327 -14.35 -21.07 8.00
C PRO A 327 -13.86 -19.62 8.00
N LEU A 328 -14.69 -18.69 8.49
CA LEU A 328 -14.32 -17.28 8.60
C LEU A 328 -13.85 -16.97 10.02
N THR A 329 -12.75 -16.22 10.10
CA THR A 329 -12.28 -15.65 11.36
C THR A 329 -13.10 -14.40 11.66
N VAL A 330 -13.86 -14.43 12.75
CA VAL A 330 -14.60 -13.27 13.24
C VAL A 330 -13.88 -12.77 14.48
N PRO A 331 -13.28 -11.57 14.45
CA PRO A 331 -12.70 -10.98 15.64
C PRO A 331 -13.77 -10.89 16.75
N GLY A 332 -13.35 -11.16 17.99
CA GLY A 332 -14.22 -10.97 19.16
C GLY A 332 -14.68 -9.50 19.29
N PRO A 333 -15.67 -9.22 20.17
CA PRO A 333 -16.07 -7.85 20.46
C PRO A 333 -14.85 -7.02 20.90
N ARG A 334 -14.86 -5.72 20.54
CA ARG A 334 -13.81 -4.76 20.85
C ARG A 334 -13.37 -4.90 22.33
N PRO A 335 -12.06 -4.93 22.65
CA PRO A 335 -11.62 -4.76 24.02
C PRO A 335 -12.17 -3.43 24.54
N THR A 336 -12.97 -3.45 25.59
CA THR A 336 -13.42 -2.23 26.25
C THR A 336 -12.20 -1.47 26.78
N ALA A 337 -12.20 -0.14 26.63
CA ALA A 337 -11.12 0.72 27.13
C ALA A 337 -10.85 0.53 28.64
N ALA A 338 -11.80 -0.03 29.39
CA ALA A 338 -11.63 -0.39 30.79
C ALA A 338 -10.73 -1.61 31.04
N ALA A 339 -10.62 -2.55 30.10
CA ALA A 339 -9.82 -3.77 30.26
C ALA A 339 -8.32 -3.56 29.90
N THR A 340 -7.99 -2.45 29.26
CA THR A 340 -6.60 -2.08 28.94
C THR A 340 -5.88 -1.44 30.13
N THR A 341 -6.62 -0.96 31.14
CA THR A 341 -6.04 -0.31 32.32
C THR A 341 -5.53 -1.32 33.35
N GLU A 342 -6.19 -2.47 33.54
CA GLU A 342 -5.77 -3.47 34.56
C GLU A 342 -4.60 -4.36 34.10
N ALA A 343 -4.47 -4.62 32.79
CA ALA A 343 -3.33 -5.37 32.26
C ALA A 343 -2.06 -4.50 32.10
N ALA A 344 -2.22 -3.18 32.00
CA ALA A 344 -1.10 -2.23 31.90
C ALA A 344 -0.52 -1.81 33.26
N THR A 345 -1.24 -2.03 34.37
CA THR A 345 -0.80 -1.65 35.71
C THR A 345 0.24 -2.58 36.35
N THR A 346 0.54 -3.74 35.75
CA THR A 346 1.52 -4.69 36.32
C THR A 346 2.87 -4.73 35.60
N GLU A 347 3.03 -4.03 34.46
CA GLU A 347 4.31 -3.94 33.73
C GLU A 347 4.79 -2.52 33.43
N ALA A 348 4.03 -1.47 33.80
CA ALA A 348 4.46 -0.08 33.65
C ALA A 348 5.08 0.47 34.94
N ALA A 349 6.23 -0.07 35.33
CA ALA A 349 7.09 0.53 36.35
C ALA A 349 8.49 0.79 35.77
N THR A 350 8.54 1.61 34.71
CA THR A 350 9.63 2.54 34.37
C THR A 350 9.29 3.17 33.01
N THR A 351 8.61 4.32 33.02
CA THR A 351 8.47 5.18 31.83
C THR A 351 8.96 6.57 32.18
N ASP A 352 10.19 6.84 31.74
CA ASP A 352 10.74 8.20 31.59
C ASP A 352 10.04 8.87 30.39
N PRO A 353 9.85 10.20 30.35
CA PRO A 353 9.04 10.85 29.34
C PRO A 353 9.82 10.93 28.02
N GLY A 354 9.37 10.21 27.00
CA GLY A 354 9.95 10.29 25.65
C GLY A 354 9.72 11.66 24.98
N PRO A 355 10.64 12.12 24.11
CA PRO A 355 10.57 13.44 23.49
C PRO A 355 9.41 13.51 22.49
N ALA A 356 8.79 14.69 22.41
CA ALA A 356 7.66 15.00 21.55
C ALA A 356 7.96 14.72 20.05
N ALA A 357 6.96 14.21 19.34
CA ALA A 357 7.00 14.07 17.88
C ALA A 357 7.20 15.45 17.23
N ASP A 358 7.96 15.50 16.14
CA ASP A 358 8.08 16.73 15.35
C ASP A 358 6.75 17.04 14.63
N GLY A 359 6.65 18.21 14.01
CA GLY A 359 5.43 18.66 13.29
C GLY A 359 4.98 17.75 12.14
N THR A 360 5.68 16.64 11.86
CA THR A 360 5.32 15.61 10.88
C THR A 360 4.67 14.38 11.51
N GLY A 361 4.59 14.30 12.85
CA GLY A 361 4.07 13.14 13.59
C GLY A 361 5.05 11.95 13.64
N LEU A 362 6.28 12.13 13.12
CA LEU A 362 7.35 11.13 13.15
C LEU A 362 8.19 11.30 14.41
N ARG A 363 8.76 10.19 14.88
CA ARG A 363 9.59 10.17 16.09
C ARG A 363 11.06 10.31 15.71
N PRO A 364 11.86 11.07 16.49
CA PRO A 364 13.31 10.98 16.38
C PRO A 364 13.79 9.59 16.81
N PRO A 365 14.95 9.12 16.31
CA PRO A 365 15.57 7.90 16.82
C PRO A 365 15.83 8.01 18.33
N PRO A 366 15.65 6.93 19.10
CA PRO A 366 15.92 6.96 20.54
C PRO A 366 17.42 7.17 20.80
N PRO A 367 17.78 7.90 21.88
CA PRO A 367 19.18 8.09 22.24
C PRO A 367 19.84 6.74 22.55
N HIS A 368 21.13 6.61 22.23
CA HIS A 368 21.90 5.42 22.59
C HIS A 368 21.87 5.19 24.11
N PRO A 369 21.71 3.94 24.61
CA PRO A 369 21.57 3.66 26.05
C PRO A 369 22.70 4.20 26.92
N HIS A 370 23.91 4.29 26.38
CA HIS A 370 25.10 4.84 27.07
C HIS A 370 25.40 6.31 26.73
N GLY A 371 24.45 7.04 26.15
CA GLY A 371 24.60 8.46 25.83
C GLY A 371 25.58 8.78 24.69
N ALA A 372 26.07 7.76 23.97
CA ALA A 372 26.95 7.96 22.82
C ALA A 372 26.30 8.87 21.77
N ARG A 373 27.14 9.66 21.09
CA ARG A 373 26.74 10.63 20.06
C ARG A 373 27.52 10.35 18.77
N PRO A 374 26.93 10.62 17.60
CA PRO A 374 27.62 10.42 16.33
C PRO A 374 28.86 11.32 16.26
N PRO A 375 29.95 10.85 15.63
CA PRO A 375 31.10 11.70 15.33
C PRO A 375 30.71 12.79 14.33
N GLN A 376 31.38 13.94 14.39
CA GLN A 376 31.20 14.99 13.39
C GLN A 376 32.02 14.65 12.14
N ILE A 377 31.31 14.49 11.03
CA ILE A 377 31.90 14.21 9.72
C ILE A 377 31.51 15.33 8.77
N ALA A 378 32.49 15.88 8.05
CA ALA A 378 32.25 16.92 7.07
C ALA A 378 31.37 16.38 5.92
N ALA A 379 30.45 17.19 5.41
CA ALA A 379 29.45 16.74 4.43
C ALA A 379 30.06 16.19 3.12
N ASP A 380 31.23 16.68 2.72
CA ASP A 380 31.99 16.22 1.54
C ASP A 380 32.74 14.89 1.76
N GLN A 381 32.88 14.48 3.03
CA GLN A 381 33.53 13.23 3.45
C GLN A 381 32.52 12.14 3.84
N MET A 382 31.25 12.50 4.07
CA MET A 382 30.19 11.53 4.39
C MET A 382 29.93 10.62 3.18
N PRO A 383 29.94 9.29 3.33
CA PRO A 383 29.45 8.40 2.27
C PRO A 383 27.98 8.70 1.99
N SER A 384 27.63 8.83 0.72
CA SER A 384 26.25 8.99 0.27
C SER A 384 25.45 7.71 0.46
N HIS A 385 26.11 6.55 0.40
CA HIS A 385 25.47 5.23 0.51
C HIS A 385 26.36 4.20 1.22
N VAL A 386 25.82 3.62 2.30
CA VAL A 386 26.42 2.48 2.99
C VAL A 386 25.57 1.22 2.77
N ALA A 387 26.21 0.12 2.35
CA ALA A 387 25.57 -1.18 2.21
C ALA A 387 26.14 -2.15 3.27
N VAL A 388 25.27 -2.89 3.95
CA VAL A 388 25.66 -3.76 5.08
C VAL A 388 25.28 -5.21 4.85
N VAL A 389 26.26 -6.11 4.93
CA VAL A 389 26.04 -7.56 5.00
C VAL A 389 26.06 -8.00 6.46
N MET A 390 24.87 -8.30 6.98
CA MET A 390 24.59 -8.62 8.38
C MET A 390 24.90 -10.10 8.70
N ASP A 391 26.17 -10.47 8.66
CA ASP A 391 26.63 -11.85 8.80
C ASP A 391 27.02 -12.21 10.25
N GLY A 392 26.98 -13.51 10.58
CA GLY A 392 27.41 -14.04 11.87
C GLY A 392 26.29 -14.43 12.84
N ASN A 393 25.01 -14.16 12.54
CA ASN A 393 23.87 -14.46 13.44
C ASN A 393 23.86 -15.92 13.96
N GLY A 394 23.96 -16.90 13.06
CA GLY A 394 23.95 -18.31 13.45
C GLY A 394 25.19 -18.73 14.24
N ARG A 395 26.38 -18.27 13.82
CA ARG A 395 27.65 -18.57 14.53
C ARG A 395 27.68 -17.95 15.92
N TRP A 396 27.14 -16.74 16.07
CA TRP A 396 27.00 -16.06 17.35
C TRP A 396 26.16 -16.89 18.34
N ALA A 397 25.05 -17.47 17.85
CA ALA A 397 24.19 -18.32 18.66
C ALA A 397 24.88 -19.64 19.03
N GLU A 398 25.50 -20.30 18.04
CA GLU A 398 26.24 -21.56 18.24
C GLU A 398 27.36 -21.40 19.29
N GLN A 399 28.13 -20.30 19.24
CA GLN A 399 29.19 -19.99 20.21
C GLN A 399 28.67 -19.82 21.64
N ARG A 400 27.37 -19.54 21.81
CA ARG A 400 26.71 -19.31 23.10
C ARG A 400 25.79 -20.46 23.51
N GLY A 401 25.78 -21.57 22.74
CA GLY A 401 24.89 -22.71 22.99
C GLY A 401 23.40 -22.40 22.76
N LEU A 402 23.10 -21.37 21.97
CA LEU A 402 21.74 -20.92 21.65
C LEU A 402 21.27 -21.45 20.29
N SER A 403 19.97 -21.36 20.03
CA SER A 403 19.42 -21.69 18.72
C SER A 403 19.79 -20.62 17.68
N ARG A 404 19.93 -21.00 16.41
CA ARG A 404 20.17 -20.03 15.32
C ARG A 404 19.07 -18.96 15.23
N SER A 405 17.84 -19.33 15.58
CA SER A 405 16.70 -18.42 15.71
C SER A 405 16.93 -17.33 16.77
N ASP A 406 17.57 -17.64 17.90
CA ASP A 406 17.93 -16.64 18.90
C ASP A 406 18.98 -15.66 18.38
N GLY A 407 19.94 -16.16 17.58
CA GLY A 407 20.92 -15.32 16.90
C GLY A 407 20.28 -14.32 15.93
N HIS A 408 19.29 -14.76 15.14
CA HIS A 408 18.54 -13.86 14.26
C HIS A 408 17.71 -12.85 15.05
N ARG A 409 17.12 -13.24 16.19
CA ARG A 409 16.39 -12.32 17.08
C ARG A 409 17.29 -11.22 17.63
N ALA A 410 18.51 -11.58 18.06
CA ALA A 410 19.50 -10.60 18.50
C ALA A 410 19.98 -9.71 17.34
N GLY A 411 20.12 -10.27 16.14
CA GLY A 411 20.42 -9.53 14.92
C GLY A 411 19.39 -8.45 14.56
N ILE A 412 18.11 -8.64 14.87
CA ILE A 412 17.08 -7.61 14.68
C ILE A 412 17.36 -6.36 15.54
N LEU A 413 17.86 -6.55 16.77
CA LEU A 413 18.20 -5.44 17.65
C LEU A 413 19.39 -4.65 17.09
N ALA A 414 20.42 -5.33 16.59
CA ALA A 414 21.55 -4.70 15.89
C ALA A 414 21.10 -3.94 14.63
N THR A 415 20.13 -4.46 13.89
CA THR A 415 19.50 -3.76 12.75
C THR A 415 18.85 -2.45 13.17
N ARG A 416 18.07 -2.46 14.25
CA ARG A 416 17.42 -1.24 14.78
C ARG A 416 18.47 -0.21 15.19
N GLU A 417 19.48 -0.61 15.95
CA GLU A 417 20.57 0.28 16.34
C GLU A 417 21.32 0.86 15.13
N THR A 418 21.61 0.04 14.12
CA THR A 418 22.26 0.51 12.88
C THR A 418 21.40 1.56 12.16
N VAL A 419 20.09 1.34 12.04
CA VAL A 419 19.16 2.30 11.42
C VAL A 419 19.08 3.60 12.22
N TYR A 420 19.03 3.52 13.56
CA TYR A 420 19.07 4.71 14.42
C TYR A 420 20.39 5.47 14.25
N GLY A 421 21.52 4.75 14.24
CA GLY A 421 22.84 5.31 14.02
C GLY A 421 22.99 6.03 12.69
N ALA A 422 22.44 5.45 11.63
CA ALA A 422 22.45 6.02 10.29
C ALA A 422 21.65 7.32 10.21
N LEU A 423 20.46 7.35 10.82
CA LEU A 423 19.68 8.59 10.94
C LEU A 423 20.38 9.64 11.79
N ASP A 424 20.91 9.25 12.96
CA ASP A 424 21.59 10.13 13.92
C ASP A 424 22.77 10.85 13.29
N ILE A 425 23.57 10.15 12.47
CA ILE A 425 24.76 10.72 11.81
C ILE A 425 24.42 11.47 10.52
N GLY A 426 23.18 11.37 10.02
CA GLY A 426 22.73 12.03 8.80
C GLY A 426 23.06 11.29 7.49
N LEU A 427 23.19 9.96 7.55
CA LEU A 427 23.39 9.12 6.36
C LEU A 427 22.15 9.17 5.46
N ARG A 428 22.34 9.32 4.14
CA ARG A 428 21.24 9.46 3.18
C ARG A 428 20.70 8.13 2.66
N ASN A 429 21.57 7.14 2.44
CA ASN A 429 21.17 5.84 1.92
C ASN A 429 21.82 4.72 2.72
N LEU A 430 21.00 3.81 3.23
CA LEU A 430 21.43 2.60 3.91
C LEU A 430 20.78 1.39 3.22
N THR A 431 21.58 0.42 2.79
CA THR A 431 21.06 -0.83 2.20
C THR A 431 21.47 -2.03 3.02
N LEU A 432 20.50 -2.85 3.46
CA LEU A 432 20.74 -3.98 4.35
C LEU A 432 20.48 -5.31 3.65
N TYR A 433 21.45 -6.24 3.71
CA TYR A 433 21.28 -7.58 3.15
C TYR A 433 20.55 -8.52 4.11
N ALA A 434 19.21 -8.46 4.11
CA ALA A 434 18.38 -9.17 5.07
C ALA A 434 18.14 -10.65 4.74
N PHE A 435 17.90 -10.98 3.46
CA PHE A 435 17.71 -12.37 3.03
C PHE A 435 18.11 -12.55 1.56
N SER A 436 19.06 -13.44 1.29
CA SER A 436 19.55 -13.74 -0.07
C SER A 436 18.80 -14.88 -0.76
N THR A 437 18.89 -14.94 -2.09
CA THR A 437 18.42 -16.08 -2.88
C THR A 437 19.09 -17.41 -2.50
N GLU A 438 20.30 -17.37 -1.96
CA GLU A 438 21.06 -18.55 -1.52
C GLU A 438 20.61 -19.04 -0.14
N ASN A 439 19.95 -18.19 0.67
CA ASN A 439 19.49 -18.58 2.02
C ASN A 439 18.35 -19.58 2.01
N TRP A 440 17.71 -19.78 0.86
CA TRP A 440 16.75 -20.84 0.65
C TRP A 440 17.30 -22.27 0.81
N LYS A 441 18.62 -22.45 0.92
CA LYS A 441 19.27 -23.74 1.22
C LYS A 441 19.34 -24.04 2.73
N ARG A 442 18.91 -23.11 3.59
CA ARG A 442 18.86 -23.28 5.04
C ARG A 442 17.68 -24.16 5.45
N ASP A 443 17.65 -24.51 6.74
CA ASP A 443 16.54 -25.25 7.33
C ASP A 443 15.21 -24.46 7.17
N PRO A 444 14.10 -25.11 6.78
CA PRO A 444 12.81 -24.45 6.60
C PRO A 444 12.27 -23.73 7.84
N GLU A 445 12.54 -24.24 9.04
CA GLU A 445 12.11 -23.61 10.30
C GLU A 445 12.90 -22.32 10.55
N GLU A 446 14.22 -22.33 10.30
CA GLU A 446 15.06 -21.12 10.36
C GLU A 446 14.55 -20.06 9.37
N ILE A 447 14.20 -20.48 8.14
CA ILE A 447 13.66 -19.57 7.13
C ILE A 447 12.33 -18.96 7.61
N ALA A 448 11.41 -19.76 8.13
CA ALA A 448 10.11 -19.27 8.62
C ALA A 448 10.27 -18.23 9.74
N VAL A 449 11.22 -18.44 10.67
CA VAL A 449 11.52 -17.48 11.73
C VAL A 449 12.06 -16.16 11.17
N ILE A 450 13.00 -16.20 10.22
CA ILE A 450 13.55 -14.99 9.60
C ILE A 450 12.45 -14.20 8.87
N LEU A 451 11.64 -14.86 8.07
CA LEU A 451 10.58 -14.20 7.30
C LEU A 451 9.49 -13.61 8.21
N SER A 452 9.13 -14.32 9.28
CA SER A 452 8.17 -13.82 10.29
C SER A 452 8.71 -12.59 11.03
N ALA A 453 9.99 -12.61 11.40
CA ALA A 453 10.67 -11.48 12.02
C ALA A 453 10.73 -10.24 11.11
N LEU A 454 11.08 -10.42 9.83
CA LEU A 454 11.06 -9.33 8.84
C LEU A 454 9.66 -8.74 8.72
N ARG A 455 8.62 -9.59 8.67
CA ARG A 455 7.23 -9.11 8.64
C ARG A 455 6.90 -8.26 9.87
N TYR A 456 7.28 -8.73 11.06
CA TYR A 456 7.07 -7.99 12.30
C TYR A 456 7.76 -6.62 12.29
N GLU A 457 9.02 -6.53 11.87
CA GLU A 457 9.73 -5.25 11.80
C GLU A 457 9.05 -4.25 10.84
N LEU A 458 8.49 -4.75 9.74
CA LEU A 458 7.76 -3.93 8.77
C LEU A 458 6.41 -3.44 9.30
N THR A 459 5.67 -4.28 10.03
CA THR A 459 4.28 -3.98 10.43
C THR A 459 4.19 -3.33 11.81
N GLU A 460 4.97 -3.82 12.77
CA GLU A 460 4.90 -3.45 14.20
C GLU A 460 6.23 -2.89 14.75
N GLY A 461 7.32 -2.96 13.99
CA GLY A 461 8.65 -2.57 14.45
C GLY A 461 8.81 -1.06 14.68
N PRO A 462 9.77 -0.65 15.53
CA PRO A 462 9.96 0.76 15.91
C PRO A 462 10.48 1.64 14.78
N ILE A 463 11.14 1.07 13.76
CA ILE A 463 11.65 1.79 12.58
C ILE A 463 10.49 2.40 11.76
N ARG A 464 9.29 1.81 11.88
CA ARG A 464 8.08 2.21 11.18
C ARG A 464 7.72 3.68 11.35
N ASP A 465 7.99 4.24 12.53
CA ASP A 465 7.56 5.58 12.94
C ASP A 465 8.66 6.65 12.82
N LEU A 466 9.80 6.29 12.22
CA LEU A 466 10.93 7.20 11.95
C LEU A 466 10.81 7.88 10.58
N ASN A 467 11.57 8.97 10.37
CA ASN A 467 11.69 9.65 9.07
C ASN A 467 12.58 8.88 8.07
N VAL A 468 12.16 7.66 7.73
CA VAL A 468 12.85 6.74 6.82
C VAL A 468 11.94 6.34 5.66
N ARG A 469 12.36 6.60 4.43
CA ARG A 469 11.77 6.04 3.21
C ARG A 469 12.26 4.60 3.06
N GLN A 470 11.36 3.64 3.25
CA GLN A 470 11.68 2.22 3.10
C GLN A 470 11.50 1.79 1.66
N ARG A 471 12.39 0.92 1.16
CA ARG A 471 12.29 0.30 -0.16
C ARG A 471 12.63 -1.17 -0.08
N TRP A 472 12.01 -1.98 -0.92
CA TRP A 472 12.34 -3.38 -1.05
C TRP A 472 13.12 -3.66 -2.34
N ALA A 473 14.29 -4.28 -2.21
CA ALA A 473 15.03 -4.83 -3.34
C ALA A 473 15.01 -6.36 -3.27
N GLY A 474 14.50 -7.02 -4.30
CA GLY A 474 14.41 -8.48 -4.35
C GLY A 474 13.29 -8.97 -5.26
N GLN A 475 12.85 -10.20 -5.03
CA GLN A 475 11.80 -10.85 -5.83
C GLN A 475 10.70 -11.45 -4.97
N PRO A 476 9.43 -11.43 -5.41
CA PRO A 476 8.32 -12.01 -4.65
C PRO A 476 8.37 -13.54 -4.63
N GLY A 477 9.05 -14.17 -5.60
CA GLY A 477 9.08 -15.62 -5.75
C GLY A 477 9.56 -16.33 -4.48
N ARG A 478 8.76 -17.30 -3.99
CA ARG A 478 8.97 -18.09 -2.75
C ARG A 478 8.73 -17.35 -1.43
N LEU A 479 8.57 -16.02 -1.44
CA LEU A 479 8.21 -15.29 -0.23
C LEU A 479 6.72 -15.54 0.12
N PRO A 480 6.36 -15.57 1.41
CA PRO A 480 4.97 -15.52 1.85
C PRO A 480 4.28 -14.26 1.30
N GLU A 481 3.06 -14.43 0.80
CA GLU A 481 2.28 -13.34 0.19
C GLU A 481 2.06 -12.18 1.18
N ASP A 482 1.77 -12.49 2.44
CA ASP A 482 1.56 -11.49 3.50
C ASP A 482 2.82 -10.64 3.77
N LEU A 483 4.01 -11.22 3.65
CA LEU A 483 5.28 -10.49 3.72
C LEU A 483 5.48 -9.59 2.50
N VAL A 484 5.18 -10.08 1.30
CA VAL A 484 5.26 -9.28 0.06
C VAL A 484 4.33 -8.06 0.14
N GLN A 485 3.09 -8.26 0.58
CA GLN A 485 2.13 -7.17 0.76
C GLN A 485 2.61 -6.16 1.82
N ALA A 486 3.19 -6.63 2.93
CA ALA A 486 3.77 -5.76 3.95
C ALA A 486 4.92 -4.89 3.39
N LEU A 487 5.82 -5.49 2.60
CA LEU A 487 6.92 -4.77 1.95
C LEU A 487 6.41 -3.66 1.03
N MET A 488 5.47 -3.99 0.14
CA MET A 488 4.87 -3.02 -0.78
C MET A 488 4.11 -1.91 -0.06
N HIS A 489 3.37 -2.27 0.99
CA HIS A 489 2.64 -1.29 1.80
C HIS A 489 3.61 -0.31 2.47
N GLN A 490 4.69 -0.80 3.08
CA GLN A 490 5.70 0.07 3.70
C GLN A 490 6.39 0.98 2.69
N GLU A 491 6.75 0.46 1.52
CA GLU A 491 7.38 1.26 0.46
C GLU A 491 6.47 2.40 -0.01
N ARG A 492 5.18 2.12 -0.26
CA ARG A 492 4.19 3.16 -0.62
C ARG A 492 3.97 4.17 0.49
N ARG A 493 3.78 3.71 1.72
CA ARG A 493 3.45 4.54 2.89
C ARG A 493 4.58 5.50 3.26
N THR A 494 5.82 5.10 3.02
CA THR A 494 7.02 5.85 3.43
C THR A 494 7.67 6.64 2.29
N ARG A 495 7.11 6.60 1.07
CA ARG A 495 7.71 7.19 -0.15
C ARG A 495 8.08 8.68 -0.06
N ALA A 496 7.35 9.44 0.75
CA ALA A 496 7.52 10.89 0.90
C ALA A 496 8.49 11.28 2.05
N ARG A 497 9.02 10.31 2.80
CA ARG A 497 9.98 10.57 3.89
C ARG A 497 11.35 10.93 3.33
N THR A 498 12.02 11.88 3.96
CA THR A 498 13.23 12.52 3.41
C THR A 498 14.46 12.42 4.30
N GLY A 499 14.32 11.87 5.52
CA GLY A 499 15.43 11.75 6.46
C GLY A 499 16.54 10.83 5.91
N MET A 500 16.18 9.59 5.59
CA MET A 500 17.06 8.57 5.02
C MET A 500 16.26 7.60 4.13
N THR A 501 16.86 7.10 3.06
CA THR A 501 16.35 5.94 2.32
C THR A 501 16.95 4.66 2.91
N LEU A 502 16.10 3.76 3.40
CA LEU A 502 16.46 2.41 3.83
C LEU A 502 16.01 1.41 2.79
N THR A 503 16.95 0.80 2.07
CA THR A 503 16.65 -0.32 1.18
C THR A 503 16.89 -1.62 1.90
N VAL A 504 15.88 -2.50 1.95
CA VAL A 504 16.02 -3.82 2.55
C VAL A 504 16.02 -4.87 1.45
N CYS A 505 17.12 -5.61 1.34
CA CYS A 505 17.30 -6.64 0.33
C CYS A 505 16.78 -7.99 0.86
N ILE A 506 15.59 -8.40 0.39
CA ILE A 506 14.90 -9.63 0.82
C ILE A 506 14.58 -10.48 -0.40
N ASN A 507 15.00 -11.74 -0.35
CA ASN A 507 15.07 -12.61 -1.52
C ASN A 507 15.81 -11.93 -2.68
N TYR A 508 16.95 -11.34 -2.35
CA TYR A 508 17.78 -10.59 -3.28
C TYR A 508 19.00 -11.40 -3.74
N GLY A 509 19.26 -11.36 -5.03
CA GLY A 509 20.52 -11.80 -5.63
C GLY A 509 20.93 -10.84 -6.74
N GLY A 510 22.16 -10.32 -6.68
CA GLY A 510 22.62 -9.31 -7.63
C GLY A 510 22.70 -9.79 -9.08
N ARG A 511 23.15 -11.02 -9.30
CA ARG A 511 23.10 -11.67 -10.63
C ARG A 511 21.69 -11.74 -11.20
N ASP A 512 20.71 -12.01 -10.34
CA ASP A 512 19.30 -12.12 -10.72
C ASP A 512 18.72 -10.73 -11.03
N GLU A 513 19.07 -9.69 -10.27
CA GLU A 513 18.79 -8.28 -10.59
C GLU A 513 19.36 -7.88 -11.96
N ILE A 514 20.65 -8.11 -12.20
CA ILE A 514 21.32 -7.83 -13.49
C ILE A 514 20.60 -8.57 -14.63
N THR A 515 20.24 -9.83 -14.43
CA THR A 515 19.56 -10.64 -15.45
C THR A 515 18.19 -10.08 -15.79
N ARG A 516 17.40 -9.65 -14.80
CA ARG A 516 16.09 -9.01 -15.05
C ARG A 516 16.22 -7.67 -15.75
N THR A 517 17.20 -6.86 -15.35
CA THR A 517 17.47 -5.58 -16.02
C THR A 517 17.87 -5.77 -17.48
N ALA A 518 18.72 -6.76 -17.76
CA ALA A 518 19.04 -7.13 -19.15
C ALA A 518 17.81 -7.60 -19.93
N ALA A 519 16.91 -8.37 -19.30
CA ALA A 519 15.65 -8.80 -19.93
C ALA A 519 14.71 -7.62 -20.21
N ALA A 520 14.62 -6.65 -19.29
CA ALA A 520 13.83 -5.42 -19.47
C ALA A 520 14.38 -4.56 -20.62
N LEU A 521 15.70 -4.36 -20.67
CA LEU A 521 16.37 -3.67 -21.78
C LEU A 521 16.11 -4.35 -23.14
N ALA A 522 16.17 -5.69 -23.18
CA ALA A 522 15.88 -6.44 -24.40
C ALA A 522 14.41 -6.28 -24.84
N GLN A 523 13.47 -6.16 -23.90
CA GLN A 523 12.07 -5.87 -24.20
C GLN A 523 11.88 -4.45 -24.75
N ALA A 524 12.49 -3.44 -24.11
CA ALA A 524 12.46 -2.05 -24.57
C ALA A 524 13.08 -1.89 -25.96
N THR A 525 14.18 -2.59 -26.22
CA THR A 525 14.82 -2.68 -27.55
C THR A 525 13.86 -3.25 -28.59
N ARG A 526 13.17 -4.35 -28.27
CA ARG A 526 12.19 -4.99 -29.17
C ARG A 526 10.97 -4.10 -29.43
N ALA A 527 10.59 -3.25 -28.48
CA ALA A 527 9.52 -2.28 -28.62
C ALA A 527 9.94 -1.03 -29.44
N GLY A 528 11.22 -0.90 -29.79
CA GLY A 528 11.76 0.25 -30.51
C GLY A 528 12.03 1.47 -29.63
N GLU A 529 11.96 1.32 -28.30
CA GLU A 529 12.15 2.41 -27.32
C GLU A 529 13.63 2.71 -27.06
N VAL A 530 14.50 1.70 -27.23
CA VAL A 530 15.96 1.79 -27.03
C VAL A 530 16.68 1.25 -28.26
N ASN A 531 17.67 1.99 -28.76
CA ASN A 531 18.54 1.51 -29.83
C ASN A 531 19.61 0.58 -29.22
N PRO A 532 19.68 -0.70 -29.63
CA PRO A 532 20.61 -1.67 -29.04
C PRO A 532 22.08 -1.29 -29.26
N ASP A 533 22.40 -0.57 -30.34
CA ASP A 533 23.77 -0.15 -30.67
C ASP A 533 24.25 1.02 -29.79
N LEU A 534 23.34 1.65 -29.04
CA LEU A 534 23.62 2.82 -28.21
C LEU A 534 23.48 2.56 -26.71
N ILE A 535 23.25 1.30 -26.28
CA ILE A 535 23.07 0.97 -24.86
C ILE A 535 24.36 1.28 -24.08
N GLY A 536 24.25 2.19 -23.10
CA GLY A 536 25.31 2.53 -22.16
C GLY A 536 24.98 2.18 -20.69
N PRO A 537 25.91 2.47 -19.75
CA PRO A 537 25.68 2.27 -18.32
C PRO A 537 24.46 3.03 -17.76
N ASP A 538 24.16 4.21 -18.30
CA ASP A 538 22.99 5.02 -17.89
C ASP A 538 21.67 4.40 -18.36
N ASP A 539 21.65 3.77 -19.53
CA ASP A 539 20.48 2.98 -19.97
C ASP A 539 20.27 1.78 -19.05
N PHE A 540 21.35 1.09 -18.68
CA PHE A 540 21.27 -0.02 -17.74
C PHE A 540 20.74 0.42 -16.38
N THR A 541 21.25 1.53 -15.85
CA THR A 541 20.82 2.09 -14.56
C THR A 541 19.33 2.46 -14.57
N ARG A 542 18.84 3.09 -15.66
CA ARG A 542 17.41 3.43 -15.81
C ARG A 542 16.48 2.20 -15.82
N HIS A 543 16.99 1.02 -16.13
CA HIS A 543 16.24 -0.23 -16.15
C HIS A 543 16.51 -1.13 -14.93
N LEU A 544 17.28 -0.67 -13.95
CA LEU A 544 17.34 -1.30 -12.64
C LEU A 544 15.98 -1.16 -11.92
N PRO A 545 15.63 -2.08 -10.99
CA PRO A 545 14.41 -1.95 -10.21
C PRO A 545 14.31 -0.63 -9.42
N HIS A 546 15.46 -0.09 -9.00
CA HIS A 546 15.59 1.17 -8.27
C HIS A 546 16.58 2.09 -8.99
N PRO A 547 16.17 2.78 -10.07
CA PRO A 547 17.08 3.56 -10.91
C PRO A 547 17.66 4.80 -10.21
N ASP A 548 17.05 5.24 -9.11
CA ASP A 548 17.50 6.34 -8.26
C ASP A 548 18.35 5.90 -7.06
N MET A 549 18.72 4.61 -6.96
CA MET A 549 19.68 4.13 -5.96
C MET A 549 21.10 4.59 -6.35
N PRO A 550 21.80 5.35 -5.48
CA PRO A 550 23.17 5.75 -5.77
C PRO A 550 24.14 4.56 -5.67
N ASP A 551 25.32 4.71 -6.26
CA ASP A 551 26.44 3.79 -6.04
C ASP A 551 26.75 3.65 -4.55
N VAL A 552 27.22 2.47 -4.16
CA VAL A 552 27.64 2.17 -2.79
C VAL A 552 29.04 2.75 -2.58
N ASP A 553 29.19 3.66 -1.64
CA ASP A 553 30.49 4.20 -1.26
C ASP A 553 31.24 3.26 -0.33
N LEU A 554 30.51 2.66 0.62
CA LEU A 554 31.05 1.77 1.65
C LEU A 554 30.20 0.51 1.77
N LEU A 555 30.81 -0.65 1.54
CA LEU A 555 30.22 -1.95 1.84
C LEU A 555 30.85 -2.50 3.13
N TRP A 556 30.05 -2.51 4.20
CA TRP A 556 30.43 -3.07 5.49
C TRP A 556 29.91 -4.49 5.63
N ARG A 557 30.76 -5.42 6.06
CA ARG A 557 30.36 -6.80 6.38
C ARG A 557 30.93 -7.25 7.72
N THR A 558 30.06 -7.86 8.54
CA THR A 558 30.40 -8.44 9.85
C THR A 558 30.75 -9.92 9.74
N GLY A 559 31.16 -10.55 10.85
CA GLY A 559 31.37 -11.99 10.96
C GLY A 559 32.66 -12.52 10.33
N ASN A 560 33.66 -11.67 10.13
CA ASN A 560 35.01 -12.00 9.63
C ASN A 560 35.09 -12.61 8.22
N GLU A 561 34.04 -12.47 7.40
CA GLU A 561 34.01 -13.01 6.04
C GLU A 561 34.35 -11.93 5.02
N GLN A 562 35.37 -12.16 4.19
CA GLN A 562 35.88 -11.15 3.24
C GLN A 562 35.37 -11.40 1.82
N ARG A 563 34.06 -11.23 1.63
CA ARG A 563 33.39 -11.36 0.32
C ARG A 563 32.14 -10.49 0.26
N THR A 564 31.72 -10.11 -0.94
CA THR A 564 30.47 -9.35 -1.17
C THR A 564 29.24 -10.25 -1.29
N SER A 565 29.43 -11.55 -1.57
CA SER A 565 28.35 -12.55 -1.61
C SER A 565 27.16 -12.18 -2.50
N ASN A 566 27.41 -11.72 -3.73
CA ASN A 566 26.36 -11.38 -4.71
C ASN A 566 25.49 -10.18 -4.29
N PHE A 567 25.94 -9.39 -3.31
CA PHE A 567 25.25 -8.20 -2.83
C PHE A 567 25.61 -6.98 -3.68
N LEU A 568 24.60 -6.36 -4.30
CA LEU A 568 24.70 -5.13 -5.09
C LEU A 568 25.88 -5.08 -6.08
N PRO A 569 26.15 -6.10 -6.91
CA PRO A 569 27.33 -6.15 -7.77
C PRO A 569 27.42 -4.99 -8.77
N TRP A 570 26.30 -4.41 -9.20
CA TRP A 570 26.29 -3.20 -10.02
C TRP A 570 26.70 -1.97 -9.19
N HIS A 571 25.90 -1.62 -8.18
CA HIS A 571 26.09 -0.43 -7.34
C HIS A 571 27.39 -0.45 -6.51
N ALA A 572 27.91 -1.62 -6.15
CA ALA A 572 29.10 -1.77 -5.31
C ALA A 572 30.40 -1.95 -6.10
N THR A 573 30.38 -1.74 -7.43
CA THR A 573 31.57 -1.92 -8.29
C THR A 573 32.78 -1.13 -7.80
N TYR A 574 32.56 0.09 -7.30
CA TYR A 574 33.61 1.00 -6.81
C TYR A 574 33.58 1.19 -5.29
N ALA A 575 32.80 0.38 -4.56
CA ALA A 575 32.66 0.52 -3.13
C ALA A 575 33.96 0.23 -2.38
N GLU A 576 34.23 1.00 -1.34
CA GLU A 576 35.22 0.62 -0.34
C GLU A 576 34.68 -0.55 0.48
N LEU A 577 35.51 -1.58 0.68
CA LEU A 577 35.14 -2.76 1.45
C LEU A 577 35.69 -2.66 2.88
N TYR A 578 34.80 -2.77 3.87
CA TYR A 578 35.14 -2.78 5.29
C TYR A 578 34.63 -4.07 5.95
N PHE A 579 35.54 -4.87 6.48
CA PHE A 579 35.23 -6.16 7.10
C PHE A 579 35.55 -6.11 8.58
N THR A 580 34.59 -6.48 9.43
CA THR A 580 34.79 -6.57 10.89
C THR A 580 34.72 -8.02 11.37
N PRO A 581 35.52 -8.39 12.38
CA PRO A 581 35.53 -9.74 12.90
C PRO A 581 34.29 -10.07 13.75
N ASP A 582 33.71 -9.05 14.39
CA ASP A 582 32.54 -9.19 15.28
C ASP A 582 31.31 -9.67 14.52
N HIS A 583 30.49 -10.52 15.16
CA HIS A 583 29.24 -11.01 14.57
C HIS A 583 28.16 -9.92 14.63
N TRP A 584 27.23 -9.94 13.67
CA TRP A 584 26.13 -8.97 13.61
C TRP A 584 25.39 -8.73 14.94
N PRO A 585 25.02 -9.76 15.73
CA PRO A 585 24.31 -9.53 16.99
C PRO A 585 25.11 -8.79 18.08
N ASP A 586 26.44 -8.72 17.97
CA ASP A 586 27.29 -7.98 18.90
C ASP A 586 27.51 -6.51 18.45
N THR A 587 26.92 -6.09 17.32
CA THR A 587 27.09 -4.73 16.77
C THR A 587 26.00 -3.75 17.20
N ASP A 588 26.35 -2.46 17.27
CA ASP A 588 25.41 -1.37 17.43
C ASP A 588 25.76 -0.14 16.57
N ARG A 589 25.07 0.99 16.79
CA ARG A 589 25.27 2.23 16.02
C ARG A 589 26.70 2.75 16.03
N ARG A 590 27.48 2.49 17.09
CA ARG A 590 28.87 2.92 17.23
C ARG A 590 29.78 2.20 16.25
N ASP A 591 29.46 0.96 15.90
CA ASP A 591 30.21 0.19 14.91
C ASP A 591 29.96 0.73 13.50
N LEU A 592 28.71 1.11 13.19
CA LEU A 592 28.40 1.83 11.95
C LEU A 592 29.20 3.15 11.87
N TRP A 593 29.16 3.96 12.94
CA TRP A 593 29.89 5.23 12.98
C TRP A 593 31.40 5.03 12.83
N LYS A 594 31.94 3.96 13.42
CA LYS A 594 33.35 3.58 13.25
C LYS A 594 33.66 3.18 11.81
N ALA A 595 32.82 2.37 11.17
CA ALA A 595 32.98 2.00 9.76
C ALA A 595 32.98 3.23 8.85
N ILE A 596 32.05 4.16 9.07
CA ILE A 596 31.99 5.44 8.34
C ILE A 596 33.23 6.29 8.62
N THR A 597 33.69 6.35 9.88
CA THR A 597 34.91 7.09 10.26
C THR A 597 36.17 6.50 9.63
N GLU A 598 36.24 5.18 9.46
CA GLU A 598 37.36 4.54 8.75
C GLU A 598 37.34 4.86 7.26
N TYR A 599 36.15 4.91 6.63
CA TYR A 599 35.99 5.38 5.25
C TYR A 599 36.54 6.81 5.08
N THR A 600 36.28 7.73 6.01
CA THR A 600 36.77 9.11 5.91
C THR A 600 38.29 9.26 6.09
N ARG A 601 38.94 8.30 6.73
CA ARG A 601 40.40 8.31 6.94
C ARG A 601 41.19 7.92 5.68
N ARG A 602 40.57 7.26 4.71
CA ARG A 602 41.26 6.79 3.51
C ARG A 602 41.44 7.96 2.53
N GLN A 603 42.69 8.22 2.13
CA GLN A 603 42.97 9.18 1.08
C GLN A 603 42.31 8.69 -0.22
N ARG A 604 41.37 9.48 -0.76
CA ARG A 604 40.76 9.22 -2.08
C ARG A 604 41.87 9.15 -3.12
N ARG A 605 42.23 7.95 -3.57
CA ARG A 605 43.17 7.77 -4.68
C ARG A 605 42.41 8.20 -5.95
N HIS A 606 42.74 9.39 -6.45
CA HIS A 606 42.12 10.01 -7.61
C HIS A 606 42.10 9.08 -8.84
N GLY A 607 40.94 8.51 -9.13
CA GLY A 607 40.53 8.09 -10.47
C GLY A 607 39.43 8.98 -11.08
N ALA A 608 38.81 9.86 -10.27
CA ALA A 608 37.81 10.82 -10.72
C ALA A 608 38.46 12.20 -10.91
N VAL A 609 38.49 12.68 -12.16
CA VAL A 609 38.87 14.04 -12.51
C VAL A 609 37.81 15.00 -11.96
N PRO A 610 38.17 16.08 -11.24
CA PRO A 610 37.19 17.09 -10.81
C PRO A 610 36.61 17.78 -12.04
N THR A 611 35.29 17.69 -12.23
CA THR A 611 34.57 18.58 -13.14
C THR A 611 34.76 20.01 -12.64
N PRO A 612 35.29 20.95 -13.44
CA PRO A 612 35.51 22.31 -12.97
C PRO A 612 34.16 22.96 -12.67
N SER A 613 34.03 23.52 -11.46
CA SER A 613 32.89 24.34 -11.09
C SER A 613 32.74 25.50 -12.08
N PRO A 614 31.50 25.86 -12.50
CA PRO A 614 31.30 27.01 -13.37
C PRO A 614 31.81 28.27 -12.67
N PRO A 615 32.43 29.22 -13.41
CA PRO A 615 33.03 30.39 -12.81
C PRO A 615 31.98 31.19 -12.05
N ARG A 616 32.27 31.46 -10.77
CA ARG A 616 31.49 32.34 -9.90
C ARG A 616 31.38 33.70 -10.62
N ALA A 617 30.17 34.08 -11.03
CA ALA A 617 29.91 35.36 -11.65
C ALA A 617 30.48 36.47 -10.75
N ALA A 618 31.42 37.24 -11.30
CA ALA A 618 31.95 38.41 -10.62
C ALA A 618 30.80 39.44 -10.45
N PRO A 619 30.69 40.10 -9.28
CA PRO A 619 29.70 41.14 -9.11
C PRO A 619 29.99 42.30 -10.07
N CYS A 620 28.96 42.65 -10.85
CA CYS A 620 28.95 43.77 -11.78
C CYS A 620 29.32 45.08 -11.04
N PRO A 621 30.28 45.88 -11.51
CA PRO A 621 30.62 47.13 -10.85
C PRO A 621 29.50 48.15 -11.06
N LEU A 622 28.94 48.63 -9.95
CA LEU A 622 28.03 49.78 -9.90
C LEU A 622 28.68 50.98 -10.60
N THR A 623 28.05 51.43 -11.68
CA THR A 623 28.36 52.70 -12.35
C THR A 623 28.09 53.84 -11.39
N ARG A 624 29.16 54.53 -10.96
CA ARG A 624 29.05 55.88 -10.39
C ARG A 624 28.80 56.87 -11.53
N SER A 625 27.73 57.63 -11.37
CA SER A 625 27.36 58.81 -12.12
C SER A 625 28.49 59.85 -12.15
N GLY A 626 28.65 60.50 -13.30
CA GLY A 626 29.50 61.68 -13.43
C GLY A 626 29.86 62.02 -14.88
N SER A 627 28.89 62.38 -15.72
CA SER A 627 29.15 63.18 -16.92
C SER A 627 28.36 64.49 -16.82
N GLY A 628 29.13 65.56 -16.59
CA GLY A 628 28.67 66.92 -16.64
C GLY A 628 29.89 67.80 -16.85
N GLN A 629 30.31 67.96 -18.10
CA GLN A 629 30.82 69.21 -18.69
C GLN A 629 31.02 69.01 -20.20
N SER A 630 30.40 69.93 -20.96
CA SER A 630 30.89 70.64 -22.16
C SER A 630 32.15 70.06 -22.85
N GLU A 631 32.23 69.88 -24.16
CA GLU A 631 31.54 70.50 -25.31
C GLU A 631 30.91 69.48 -26.27
#